data_AF-A0A9J7BT65-F1
#
_entry.id   AF-A0A9J7BT65-F1
#
_cell.length_a   1.000
_cell.length_b   1.000
_cell.length_c   1.000
_cell.angle_alpha   90.00
_cell.angle_beta   90.00
_cell.angle_gamma   90.00
#
_symmetry.space_group_name_H-M   'P 1'
#
loop_
_entity.id
_entity.type
_entity.pdbx_description
1 polymer ?
#
loop_
_entity_poly.entity_id
_entity_poly.type
_entity_poly.pdbx_seq_one_letter_code
_entity_poly.pdbx_strand_id
1 'polypeptide(L)'
;MSEISRRTGNCLLIAALCISCGAISGCLESSFQLARESRLPKFIPIPPGLTREDISVTMNYYTALGNDAKFILKDRKGKKLAKVSGKAKRLNPLKLKSPSQFYPDYEAITANRVTDIIEHRKMEPIFYVTDDPAVWEELMRSRASHH
;
A
#
# COMPACT_ATOMS: atom_id res chain seq x y z
N MET A 1 30.39 53.49 -11.19
CA MET A 1 28.94 53.27 -11.03
C MET A 1 28.64 51.90 -11.64
N SER A 2 28.97 50.83 -10.92
CA SER A 2 28.13 50.12 -9.93
C SER A 2 27.11 49.20 -10.61
N GLU A 3 27.44 47.91 -10.51
CA GLU A 3 26.73 46.72 -10.92
C GLU A 3 25.28 46.68 -10.42
N ILE A 4 24.31 47.06 -11.25
CA ILE A 4 22.89 46.86 -10.93
C ILE A 4 22.12 46.44 -12.19
N SER A 5 22.44 45.28 -12.77
CA SER A 5 21.49 44.61 -13.68
C SER A 5 21.74 43.11 -13.86
N ARG A 6 22.36 42.45 -12.87
CA ARG A 6 22.61 41.00 -12.90
C ARG A 6 22.07 40.27 -11.66
N ARG A 7 21.05 40.83 -11.00
CA ARG A 7 20.38 40.21 -9.85
C ARG A 7 18.94 39.79 -10.12
N THR A 8 18.27 40.37 -11.12
CA THR A 8 16.84 40.11 -11.37
C THR A 8 16.57 38.84 -12.17
N GLY A 9 17.49 38.44 -13.06
CA GLY A 9 17.33 37.24 -13.91
C GLY A 9 17.54 35.90 -13.18
N ASN A 10 18.37 35.88 -12.14
CA ASN A 10 18.73 34.64 -11.44
C ASN A 10 17.72 34.28 -10.33
N CYS A 11 17.03 35.25 -9.75
CA CYS A 11 16.02 34.97 -8.73
C CYS A 11 14.74 34.34 -9.30
N LEU A 12 14.37 34.67 -10.54
CA LEU A 12 13.19 34.12 -11.21
C LEU A 12 13.39 32.67 -11.66
N LEU A 13 14.61 32.29 -12.06
CA LEU A 13 14.92 30.91 -12.47
C LEU A 13 14.96 29.93 -11.29
N ILE A 14 15.37 30.38 -10.10
CA ILE A 14 15.41 29.54 -8.89
C ILE A 14 13.99 29.30 -8.34
N ALA A 15 13.11 30.31 -8.42
CA ALA A 15 11.71 30.17 -7.98
C ALA A 15 10.90 29.20 -8.87
N ALA A 16 11.19 29.16 -10.18
CA ALA A 16 10.52 28.26 -11.11
C ALA A 16 10.95 26.78 -10.96
N LEU A 17 12.17 26.51 -10.50
CA LEU A 17 12.69 25.14 -10.36
C LEU A 17 12.15 24.41 -9.11
N CYS A 18 11.66 25.15 -8.10
CA CYS A 18 11.12 24.57 -6.88
C CYS A 18 9.66 24.07 -6.99
N ILE A 19 8.94 24.44 -8.05
CA ILE A 19 7.51 24.08 -8.20
C ILE A 19 7.32 22.70 -8.87
N SER A 20 8.35 22.14 -9.50
CA SER A 20 8.19 20.92 -10.33
C SER A 20 8.47 19.59 -9.61
N CYS A 21 8.90 19.59 -8.34
CA CYS A 21 9.27 18.34 -7.63
C CYS A 21 8.12 17.66 -6.85
N GLY A 22 6.93 18.25 -6.79
CA GLY A 22 5.84 17.76 -5.93
C GLY A 22 4.92 16.68 -6.56
N ALA A 23 4.96 16.46 -7.87
CA ALA A 23 3.89 15.75 -8.57
C ALA A 23 4.08 14.22 -8.73
N ILE A 24 5.23 13.65 -8.35
CA ILE A 24 5.58 12.27 -8.76
C ILE A 24 5.20 11.21 -7.71
N SER A 25 4.95 11.60 -6.46
CA SER A 25 4.46 10.69 -5.43
C SER A 25 3.10 11.17 -4.94
N GLY A 26 2.03 10.45 -5.27
CA GLY A 26 0.69 10.73 -4.75
C GLY A 26 0.68 10.93 -3.22
N CYS A 27 -0.35 11.60 -2.71
CA CYS A 27 -0.50 11.81 -1.27
C CYS A 27 -0.77 10.47 -0.58
N LEU A 28 -0.14 10.24 0.58
CA LEU A 28 -0.49 9.10 1.42
C LEU A 28 -1.95 9.25 1.85
N GLU A 29 -2.80 8.32 1.43
CA GLU A 29 -4.23 8.33 1.72
C GLU A 29 -4.51 7.68 3.07
N SER A 30 -3.96 6.48 3.26
CA SER A 30 -4.19 5.67 4.44
C SER A 30 -3.00 4.75 4.72
N SER A 31 -2.86 4.35 5.98
CA SER A 31 -1.77 3.51 6.45
C SER A 31 -2.29 2.52 7.49
N PHE A 32 -1.98 1.24 7.29
CA PHE A 32 -2.46 0.15 8.11
C PHE A 32 -1.30 -0.73 8.57
N GLN A 33 -1.37 -1.22 9.79
CA GLN A 33 -0.40 -2.18 10.32
C GLN A 33 -0.94 -3.61 10.21
N LEU A 34 -0.06 -4.54 9.84
CA LEU A 34 -0.40 -5.96 9.86
C LEU A 34 -0.62 -6.40 11.32
N ALA A 35 -1.75 -7.03 11.61
CA ALA A 35 -2.03 -7.61 12.91
C ALA A 35 -0.92 -8.61 13.34
N ARG A 36 -0.61 -8.69 14.63
CA ARG A 36 0.52 -9.52 15.12
C ARG A 36 0.27 -11.00 14.89
N GLU A 37 -0.96 -11.41 15.10
CA GLU A 37 -1.50 -12.76 14.90
C GLU A 37 -1.75 -13.11 13.43
N SER A 38 -1.76 -12.12 12.53
CA SER A 38 -1.89 -12.37 11.10
C SER A 38 -0.56 -12.88 10.54
N ARG A 39 -0.66 -13.89 9.66
CA ARG A 39 0.46 -14.29 8.80
C ARG A 39 0.90 -13.13 7.90
N LEU A 40 2.11 -13.23 7.35
CA LEU A 40 2.57 -12.32 6.32
C LEU A 40 1.82 -12.53 5.00
N PRO A 41 1.70 -11.49 4.17
CA PRO A 41 1.34 -11.67 2.77
C PRO A 41 2.32 -12.62 2.06
N LYS A 42 1.81 -13.50 1.20
CA LYS A 42 2.55 -14.54 0.47
C LYS A 42 3.68 -13.99 -0.42
N PHE A 43 3.61 -12.71 -0.79
CA PHE A 43 4.63 -12.00 -1.57
C PHE A 43 5.72 -11.33 -0.72
N ILE A 44 5.69 -11.47 0.61
CA ILE A 44 6.71 -10.95 1.53
C ILE A 44 7.36 -12.12 2.27
N PRO A 45 8.57 -12.54 1.89
CA PRO A 45 9.31 -13.55 2.64
C PRO A 45 9.88 -12.97 3.94
N ILE A 46 10.05 -13.83 4.96
CA ILE A 46 10.79 -13.47 6.17
C ILE A 46 12.29 -13.42 5.83
N PRO A 47 13.00 -12.30 6.11
CA PRO A 47 14.44 -12.24 5.89
C PRO A 47 15.19 -13.30 6.72
N PRO A 48 16.29 -13.87 6.20
CA PRO A 48 17.08 -14.87 6.92
C PRO A 48 17.50 -14.39 8.32
N GLY A 49 17.39 -15.26 9.31
CA GLY A 49 17.76 -14.96 10.70
C GLY A 49 16.74 -14.12 11.48
N LEU A 50 15.60 -13.78 10.88
CA LEU A 50 14.46 -13.14 11.58
C LEU A 50 13.28 -14.10 11.69
N THR A 51 12.42 -13.84 12.67
CA THR A 51 11.13 -14.50 12.87
C THR A 51 9.97 -13.55 12.56
N ARG A 52 8.74 -14.05 12.55
CA ARG A 52 7.53 -13.24 12.33
C ARG A 52 7.40 -12.14 13.38
N GLU A 53 7.84 -12.39 14.60
CA GLU A 53 7.80 -11.49 15.76
C GLU A 53 8.88 -10.41 15.71
N ASP A 54 9.90 -10.58 14.87
CA ASP A 54 10.98 -9.60 14.69
C ASP A 54 10.64 -8.50 13.69
N ILE A 55 9.50 -8.64 13.02
CA ILE A 55 9.12 -7.80 11.89
C ILE A 55 7.72 -7.21 12.05
N SER A 56 7.57 -6.01 11.49
CA SER A 56 6.28 -5.36 11.30
C SER A 56 6.10 -5.01 9.82
N VAL A 57 4.85 -5.06 9.36
CA VAL A 57 4.48 -4.66 8.00
C VAL A 57 3.49 -3.51 8.08
N THR A 58 3.81 -2.43 7.37
CA THR A 58 2.88 -1.33 7.15
C THR A 58 2.43 -1.36 5.69
N MET A 59 1.12 -1.31 5.44
CA MET A 59 0.54 -1.13 4.12
C MET A 59 0.08 0.32 3.96
N ASN A 60 0.49 0.97 2.88
CA ASN A 60 0.14 2.35 2.57
C ASN A 60 -0.59 2.43 1.22
N TYR A 61 -1.74 3.10 1.19
CA TYR A 61 -2.40 3.50 -0.05
C TYR A 61 -2.08 4.97 -0.37
N TYR A 62 -2.04 5.29 -1.65
CA TYR A 62 -1.73 6.63 -2.14
C TYR A 62 -2.78 7.09 -3.14
N THR A 63 -3.23 8.34 -3.06
CA THR A 63 -4.28 8.93 -3.92
C THR A 63 -3.87 9.18 -5.39
N ALA A 64 -2.71 8.69 -5.83
CA ALA A 64 -2.29 8.83 -7.24
C ALA A 64 -3.02 7.83 -8.15
N LEU A 65 -2.97 8.04 -9.47
CA LEU A 65 -3.56 7.17 -10.51
C LEU A 65 -3.21 5.67 -10.31
N GLY A 66 -4.07 4.94 -9.60
CA GLY A 66 -4.04 3.49 -9.48
C GLY A 66 -4.32 2.96 -8.07
N ASN A 67 -4.73 1.69 -7.99
CA ASN A 67 -4.95 0.98 -6.72
C ASN A 67 -3.62 0.44 -6.18
N ASP A 68 -2.64 1.32 -6.00
CA ASP A 68 -1.28 0.94 -5.64
C ASP A 68 -1.14 0.89 -4.11
N ALA A 69 -0.87 -0.30 -3.59
CA ALA A 69 -0.55 -0.53 -2.18
C ALA A 69 0.97 -0.69 -2.02
N LYS A 70 1.58 0.02 -1.07
CA LYS A 70 3.00 -0.18 -0.72
C LYS A 70 3.12 -0.83 0.63
N PHE A 71 3.75 -1.99 0.67
CA PHE A 71 4.08 -2.72 1.87
C PHE A 71 5.51 -2.37 2.29
N ILE A 72 5.69 -1.96 3.53
CA ILE A 72 6.98 -1.61 4.11
C ILE A 72 7.24 -2.58 5.26
N LEU A 73 8.26 -3.41 5.10
CA LEU A 73 8.74 -4.32 6.13
C LEU A 73 9.76 -3.58 7.00
N LYS A 74 9.60 -3.65 8.33
CA LYS A 74 10.54 -3.07 9.30
C LYS A 74 10.93 -4.09 10.36
N ASP A 75 12.13 -3.96 10.92
CA ASP A 75 12.53 -4.71 12.11
C ASP A 75 11.91 -4.13 13.41
N ARG A 76 12.19 -4.78 14.55
CA ARG A 76 11.74 -4.30 15.89
C ARG A 76 12.22 -2.89 16.25
N LYS A 77 13.31 -2.42 15.66
CA LYS A 77 13.86 -1.07 15.88
C LYS A 77 13.24 -0.04 14.91
N GLY A 78 12.30 -0.46 14.06
CA GLY A 78 11.66 0.38 13.06
C GLY A 78 12.50 0.61 11.81
N LYS A 79 13.68 -0.03 11.67
CA LYS A 79 14.51 0.07 10.48
C LYS A 79 13.80 -0.61 9.32
N LYS A 80 13.65 0.09 8.19
CA LYS A 80 13.09 -0.47 6.96
C LYS A 80 14.02 -1.56 6.42
N LEU A 81 13.47 -2.75 6.23
CA LEU A 81 14.16 -3.92 5.66
C LEU A 81 13.86 -4.08 4.18
N ALA A 82 12.61 -3.86 3.78
CA ALA A 82 12.17 -3.99 2.39
C ALA A 82 10.94 -3.13 2.10
N LYS A 83 10.72 -2.86 0.80
CA LYS A 83 9.48 -2.24 0.29
C LYS A 83 8.98 -3.07 -0.88
N VAL A 84 7.71 -3.45 -0.85
CA VAL A 84 7.04 -4.19 -1.93
C VAL A 84 5.86 -3.38 -2.43
N SER A 85 5.79 -3.15 -3.74
CA SER A 85 4.64 -2.51 -4.38
C SER A 85 3.67 -3.59 -4.88
N GLY A 86 2.41 -3.47 -4.50
CA GLY A 86 1.33 -4.30 -4.99
C GLY A 86 0.26 -3.46 -5.69
N LYS A 87 -0.50 -4.11 -6.56
CA LYS A 87 -1.69 -3.53 -7.19
C LYS A 87 -2.93 -4.30 -6.72
N ALA A 88 -3.95 -3.59 -6.26
CA ALA A 88 -5.25 -4.20 -6.01
C ALA A 88 -5.86 -4.63 -7.35
N LYS A 89 -6.48 -5.82 -7.37
CA LYS A 89 -7.13 -6.35 -8.57
C LYS A 89 -8.39 -5.57 -8.98
N ARG A 90 -8.97 -4.80 -8.07
CA ARG A 90 -10.23 -4.06 -8.25
C ARG A 90 -10.05 -2.64 -7.73
N LEU A 91 -10.86 -1.72 -8.26
CA LEU A 91 -10.97 -0.34 -7.77
C LEU A 91 -11.63 -0.28 -6.38
N ASN A 92 -12.54 -1.21 -6.10
CA ASN A 92 -13.25 -1.28 -4.83
C ASN A 92 -13.02 -2.64 -4.14
N PRO A 93 -12.95 -2.67 -2.79
CA PRO A 93 -12.94 -3.90 -2.02
C PRO A 93 -14.19 -4.75 -2.31
N LEU A 94 -14.02 -6.07 -2.25
CA LEU A 94 -15.16 -6.98 -2.30
C LEU A 94 -15.82 -7.04 -0.93
N LYS A 95 -17.12 -6.77 -0.92
CA LYS A 95 -17.99 -7.03 0.23
C LYS A 95 -18.69 -8.37 -0.01
N LEU A 96 -18.30 -9.38 0.76
CA LEU A 96 -19.07 -10.61 0.84
C LEU A 96 -20.41 -10.32 1.52
N LYS A 97 -21.38 -11.25 1.42
CA LYS A 97 -22.68 -11.13 2.10
C LYS A 97 -22.48 -11.16 3.63
N SER A 98 -22.10 -10.01 4.18
CA SER A 98 -21.97 -9.73 5.60
C SER A 98 -23.28 -9.08 6.07
N PRO A 99 -23.71 -9.32 7.32
CA PRO A 99 -24.82 -8.57 7.90
C PRO A 99 -24.50 -7.07 8.02
N SER A 100 -23.21 -6.69 8.00
CA SER A 100 -22.76 -5.30 7.95
C SER A 100 -22.44 -4.88 6.52
N GLN A 101 -22.94 -3.70 6.15
CA GLN A 101 -22.68 -3.09 4.83
C GLN A 101 -21.28 -2.47 4.72
N PHE A 102 -20.50 -2.45 5.81
CA PHE A 102 -19.20 -1.76 5.87
C PHE A 102 -18.02 -2.70 6.03
N TYR A 103 -18.18 -3.81 6.74
CA TYR A 103 -17.08 -4.73 7.05
C TYR A 103 -17.59 -6.16 7.22
N PRO A 104 -16.72 -7.18 7.05
CA PRO A 104 -15.35 -7.08 6.58
C PRO A 104 -15.24 -6.68 5.10
N ASP A 105 -14.15 -5.98 4.77
CA ASP A 105 -13.77 -5.59 3.41
C ASP A 105 -12.55 -6.43 2.96
N TYR A 106 -12.61 -6.95 1.75
CA TYR A 106 -11.57 -7.82 1.19
C TYR A 106 -10.92 -7.24 -0.06
N GLU A 107 -9.60 -7.24 -0.11
CA GLU A 107 -8.83 -6.76 -1.25
C GLU A 107 -7.82 -7.80 -1.72
N ALA A 108 -7.98 -8.27 -2.96
CA ALA A 108 -6.97 -9.09 -3.60
C ALA A 108 -5.84 -8.21 -4.13
N ILE A 109 -4.65 -8.33 -3.56
CA ILE A 109 -3.47 -7.55 -3.94
C ILE A 109 -2.45 -8.47 -4.58
N THR A 110 -1.92 -8.04 -5.74
CA THR A 110 -0.88 -8.77 -6.45
C THR A 110 0.43 -8.00 -6.41
N ALA A 111 1.47 -8.65 -5.92
CA ALA A 111 2.84 -8.15 -5.91
C ALA A 111 3.79 -9.29 -6.28
N ASN A 112 4.88 -9.01 -7.01
CA ASN A 112 5.83 -10.03 -7.44
C ASN A 112 5.18 -11.26 -8.11
N ARG A 113 4.11 -11.03 -8.90
CA ARG A 113 3.28 -12.08 -9.55
C ARG A 113 2.53 -13.03 -8.60
N VAL A 114 2.56 -12.78 -7.29
CA VAL A 114 1.83 -13.54 -6.27
C VAL A 114 0.66 -12.69 -5.79
N THR A 115 -0.54 -13.27 -5.79
CA THR A 115 -1.74 -12.64 -5.22
C THR A 115 -1.92 -13.09 -3.77
N ASP A 116 -2.36 -12.18 -2.91
CA ASP A 116 -2.89 -12.49 -1.59
C ASP A 116 -4.14 -11.65 -1.29
N ILE A 117 -4.88 -12.00 -0.24
CA ILE A 117 -6.13 -11.31 0.12
C ILE A 117 -5.96 -10.61 1.46
N ILE A 118 -6.03 -9.29 1.42
CA ILE A 118 -6.06 -8.42 2.58
C ILE A 118 -7.49 -8.33 3.10
N GLU A 119 -7.65 -8.41 4.41
CA GLU A 119 -8.92 -8.30 5.11
C GLU A 119 -8.88 -7.13 6.08
N HIS A 120 -9.83 -6.21 5.95
CA HIS A 120 -10.16 -5.20 6.95
C HIS A 120 -11.42 -5.65 7.68
N ARG A 121 -11.32 -5.96 8.97
CA ARG A 121 -12.44 -6.54 9.75
C ARG A 121 -13.40 -5.50 10.33
N LYS A 122 -12.91 -4.26 10.51
CA LYS A 122 -13.62 -3.11 11.07
C LYS A 122 -12.83 -1.83 10.74
N MET A 123 -13.39 -0.67 11.10
CA MET A 123 -12.76 0.64 10.87
C MET A 123 -11.59 0.90 11.83
N GLU A 124 -10.46 0.26 11.58
CA GLU A 124 -9.24 0.38 12.37
C GLU A 124 -7.99 0.42 11.47
N PRO A 125 -6.86 1.00 11.92
CA PRO A 125 -5.62 1.03 11.16
C PRO A 125 -4.87 -0.31 11.22
N ILE A 126 -5.61 -1.43 11.21
CA ILE A 126 -5.10 -2.80 11.25
C ILE A 126 -5.65 -3.56 10.05
N PHE A 127 -4.80 -4.38 9.44
CA PHE A 127 -5.22 -5.31 8.40
C PHE A 127 -4.75 -6.73 8.74
N TYR A 128 -5.47 -7.68 8.17
CA TYR A 128 -5.21 -9.11 8.28
C TYR A 128 -4.98 -9.67 6.87
N VAL A 129 -4.46 -10.89 6.81
CA VAL A 129 -4.39 -11.66 5.58
C VAL A 129 -5.20 -12.93 5.77
N THR A 130 -6.13 -13.19 4.87
CA THR A 130 -7.06 -14.31 5.00
C THR A 130 -6.68 -15.50 4.14
N ASP A 131 -6.85 -16.70 4.70
CA ASP A 131 -6.81 -17.98 3.98
C ASP A 131 -8.19 -18.63 3.88
N ASP A 132 -9.26 -17.91 4.22
CA ASP A 132 -10.62 -18.43 4.14
C ASP A 132 -10.93 -18.85 2.68
N PRO A 133 -11.12 -20.15 2.42
CA PRO A 133 -11.30 -20.65 1.06
C PRO A 133 -12.56 -20.06 0.41
N ALA A 134 -13.61 -19.75 1.16
CA ALA A 134 -14.82 -19.14 0.61
C ALA A 134 -14.56 -17.71 0.09
N VAL A 135 -13.74 -16.95 0.81
CA VAL A 135 -13.30 -15.61 0.38
C VAL A 135 -12.45 -15.72 -0.88
N TRP A 136 -11.50 -16.68 -0.90
CA TRP A 136 -10.65 -16.94 -2.06
C TRP A 136 -11.45 -17.35 -3.30
N GLU A 137 -12.40 -18.27 -3.14
CA GLU A 137 -13.28 -18.71 -4.22
C GLU A 137 -14.09 -17.56 -4.80
N GLU A 138 -14.70 -16.72 -3.97
CA GLU A 138 -15.52 -15.60 -4.46
C GLU A 138 -14.68 -14.54 -5.19
N LEU A 139 -13.51 -14.19 -4.63
CA LEU A 139 -12.58 -13.25 -5.28
C LEU A 139 -11.99 -13.80 -6.58
N MET A 140 -11.84 -15.12 -6.69
CA MET A 140 -11.36 -15.77 -7.92
C MET A 140 -12.48 -16.04 -8.92
N ARG A 141 -13.71 -16.34 -8.49
CA ARG A 141 -14.88 -16.56 -9.36
C ARG A 141 -15.27 -15.30 -10.09
N SER A 142 -15.28 -14.18 -9.39
CA SER A 142 -15.57 -12.86 -9.94
C SER A 142 -14.52 -12.35 -10.95
N ARG A 143 -13.42 -13.11 -11.19
CA ARG A 143 -12.47 -12.95 -12.31
C ARG A 143 -13.03 -13.50 -13.64
N ALA A 144 -13.85 -14.54 -13.59
CA ALA A 144 -14.31 -15.27 -14.78
C ALA A 144 -15.51 -14.61 -15.48
N SER A 145 -16.20 -13.68 -14.82
CA SER A 145 -17.41 -13.01 -15.33
C SER A 145 -17.15 -11.70 -16.10
N HIS A 146 -15.89 -11.40 -16.41
CA HIS A 146 -15.47 -10.19 -17.15
C HIS A 146 -14.64 -10.50 -18.41
N HIS A 147 -14.83 -11.69 -19.00
CA HIS A 147 -14.32 -12.06 -20.32
C HIS A 147 -15.47 -12.26 -21.30
#